data_AF-A0A9L0T596-F1
#
_entry.id   AF-A0A9L0T596-F1
#
_cell.length_a   1.000
_cell.length_b   1.000
_cell.length_c   1.000
_cell.angle_alpha   90.00
_cell.angle_beta   90.00
_cell.angle_gamma   90.00
#
_symmetry.space_group_name_H-M   'P 1'
#
loop_
_entity.id
_entity.type
_entity.pdbx_description
1 polymer ?
#
loop_
_entity_poly.entity_id
_entity_poly.type
_entity_poly.pdbx_seq_one_letter_code
_entity_poly.pdbx_strand_id
1 'polypeptide(L)'
;MSLGSCQSHGNDKGEQILPYKCCNGGMYQVIAGIISPVNDKYGKKDLVAARHRVAMARLALQTSDWIRVDPWESEQVQWLETVKVLRHHHRELLRSLPQKEGLDRGKAHPAAPTAVPELKLLCGADVLKTFQTPNLWKDAHIQEIVEKFGLVCVGRAGHDAERYILGLPILQKYQHNIHLAREPVQNEISATYIRRALSQGQSVKYLLPDAVIAYIKDHNLYTKDSSWKDNNT
;
A
#
# COMPACT_ATOMS: atom_id res chain seq x y z
N MET A 1 4.48 -33.57 -35.16
CA MET A 1 5.59 -33.25 -36.08
C MET A 1 5.97 -31.80 -35.81
N SER A 2 7.10 -31.39 -35.27
CA SER A 2 8.44 -31.98 -35.04
C SER A 2 8.92 -31.43 -33.68
N LEU A 3 9.15 -32.25 -32.66
CA LEU A 3 10.45 -32.77 -32.19
C LEU A 3 11.56 -31.71 -32.03
N GLY A 4 11.94 -31.51 -30.76
CA GLY A 4 13.14 -30.84 -30.30
C GLY A 4 13.35 -31.17 -28.81
N SER A 5 13.81 -32.39 -28.53
CA SER A 5 14.25 -32.83 -27.19
C SER A 5 15.65 -32.31 -26.89
N CYS A 6 15.84 -31.77 -25.69
CA CYS A 6 17.12 -31.83 -24.98
C CYS A 6 16.80 -32.16 -23.51
N GLN A 7 16.98 -33.43 -23.15
CA GLN A 7 17.17 -33.87 -21.77
C GLN A 7 18.67 -33.91 -21.49
N SER A 8 19.09 -33.30 -20.38
CA SER A 8 20.31 -33.72 -19.67
C SER A 8 19.97 -33.82 -18.17
N HIS A 9 20.37 -34.95 -17.60
CA HIS A 9 20.07 -35.40 -16.25
C HIS A 9 20.98 -34.77 -15.19
N GLY A 10 20.40 -34.52 -14.01
CA GLY A 10 20.99 -34.75 -12.68
C GLY A 10 21.97 -33.70 -12.15
N ASN A 11 21.57 -32.93 -11.12
CA ASN A 11 21.78 -33.37 -9.73
C ASN A 11 21.05 -32.44 -8.75
N ASP A 12 20.57 -33.05 -7.68
CA ASP A 12 19.81 -32.47 -6.57
C ASP A 12 20.71 -31.56 -5.72
N LYS A 13 20.32 -30.29 -5.53
CA LYS A 13 20.57 -29.47 -4.34
C LYS A 13 19.54 -28.34 -4.29
N GLY A 14 18.56 -28.50 -3.41
CA GLY A 14 17.78 -27.37 -2.95
C GLY A 14 18.69 -26.35 -2.24
N GLU A 15 18.54 -25.08 -2.57
CA GLU A 15 18.74 -24.00 -1.61
C GLU A 15 18.12 -22.69 -2.10
N GLN A 16 17.18 -22.22 -1.29
CA GLN A 16 16.87 -20.82 -0.99
C GLN A 16 16.32 -19.93 -2.11
N ILE A 17 14.99 -19.87 -2.13
CA ILE A 17 14.18 -18.66 -1.91
C ILE A 17 14.91 -17.37 -2.32
N LEU A 18 14.52 -16.86 -3.49
CA LEU A 18 14.93 -15.58 -4.03
C LEU A 18 14.72 -14.47 -2.97
N PRO A 19 15.75 -13.74 -2.54
CA PRO A 19 15.53 -12.51 -1.81
C PRO A 19 15.00 -11.50 -2.84
N TYR A 20 13.75 -11.07 -2.68
CA TYR A 20 13.25 -9.90 -3.38
C TYR A 20 14.15 -8.72 -3.00
N LYS A 21 15.15 -8.44 -3.84
CA LYS A 21 16.07 -7.33 -3.66
C LYS A 21 15.26 -6.03 -3.66
N CYS A 22 15.33 -5.34 -2.53
CA CYS A 22 14.75 -4.03 -2.29
C CYS A 22 15.11 -3.00 -3.35
N CYS A 23 14.29 -1.94 -3.39
CA CYS A 23 14.53 -0.66 -4.04
C CYS A 23 16.04 -0.36 -4.13
N ASN A 24 16.56 -0.22 -5.35
CA ASN A 24 17.96 0.00 -5.71
C ASN A 24 18.89 0.43 -4.54
N GLY A 25 19.71 -0.50 -4.05
CA GLY A 25 20.82 -0.17 -3.14
C GLY A 25 21.04 -1.10 -1.94
N GLY A 26 20.11 -2.01 -1.63
CA GLY A 26 20.27 -2.94 -0.48
C GLY A 26 20.25 -2.25 0.90
N MET A 27 19.82 -0.99 0.97
CA MET A 27 19.82 -0.18 2.20
C MET A 27 18.64 -0.45 3.13
N TYR A 28 17.55 -1.03 2.61
CA TYR A 28 16.33 -1.30 3.38
C TYR A 28 16.02 -2.79 3.36
N GLN A 29 15.40 -3.26 4.44
CA GLN A 29 14.71 -4.54 4.51
C GLN A 29 13.23 -4.27 4.80
N VAL A 30 12.36 -4.62 3.86
CA VAL A 30 10.91 -4.50 4.08
C VAL A 30 10.46 -5.65 4.98
N ILE A 31 9.92 -5.32 6.15
CA ILE A 31 9.51 -6.32 7.16
C ILE A 31 7.99 -6.52 7.23
N ALA A 32 7.20 -5.55 6.77
CA ALA A 32 5.74 -5.60 6.80
C ALA A 32 5.11 -4.57 5.83
N GLY A 33 3.88 -4.85 5.41
CA GLY A 33 3.01 -3.94 4.66
C GLY A 33 1.67 -3.75 5.36
N ILE A 34 1.10 -2.54 5.29
CA ILE A 34 -0.21 -2.21 5.88
C ILE A 34 -1.09 -1.59 4.79
N ILE A 35 -2.24 -2.21 4.52
CA ILE A 35 -3.35 -1.57 3.81
C ILE A 35 -4.26 -0.95 4.86
N SER A 36 -4.40 0.37 4.84
CA SER A 36 -5.33 1.14 5.69
C SER A 36 -6.49 1.67 4.84
N PRO A 37 -7.66 1.02 4.83
CA PRO A 37 -8.81 1.53 4.10
C PRO A 37 -9.32 2.84 4.71
N VAL A 38 -9.53 3.84 3.86
CA VAL A 38 -10.02 5.17 4.27
C VAL A 38 -11.36 5.12 5.02
N ASN A 39 -11.62 6.10 5.88
CA ASN A 39 -12.93 6.29 6.51
C ASN A 39 -14.05 6.61 5.52
N ASP A 40 -15.30 6.20 5.80
CA ASP A 40 -16.45 6.48 4.95
C ASP A 40 -16.79 7.97 4.86
N LYS A 41 -16.50 8.74 5.92
CA LYS A 41 -16.68 10.21 5.93
C LYS A 41 -15.67 10.96 5.07
N TYR A 42 -14.77 10.26 4.37
CA TYR A 42 -13.96 10.88 3.31
C TYR A 42 -14.82 11.48 2.20
N GLY A 43 -16.05 10.97 2.00
CA GLY A 43 -17.03 11.58 1.11
C GLY A 43 -16.68 11.47 -0.37
N LYS A 44 -15.82 10.52 -0.75
CA LYS A 44 -15.53 10.25 -2.16
C LYS A 44 -16.77 9.65 -2.84
N LYS A 45 -17.12 10.18 -4.00
CA LYS A 45 -18.20 9.63 -4.84
C LYS A 45 -17.97 8.13 -5.13
N ASP A 46 -19.03 7.34 -5.03
CA ASP A 46 -19.05 5.88 -5.24
C ASP A 46 -18.19 5.07 -4.24
N LEU A 47 -17.87 5.65 -3.07
CA LEU A 47 -17.17 4.95 -2.01
C LEU A 47 -18.15 4.07 -1.23
N VAL A 48 -18.09 2.76 -1.44
CA VAL A 48 -18.85 1.80 -0.63
C VAL A 48 -18.36 1.76 0.81
N ALA A 49 -19.26 1.37 1.72
CA ALA A 49 -19.00 1.32 3.15
C ALA A 49 -17.70 0.58 3.50
N ALA A 50 -17.01 1.08 4.53
CA ALA A 50 -15.65 0.67 4.85
C ALA A 50 -15.56 -0.81 5.20
N ARG A 51 -16.59 -1.36 5.84
CA ARG A 51 -16.71 -2.80 6.13
C ARG A 51 -16.50 -3.66 4.89
N HIS A 52 -17.04 -3.25 3.73
CA HIS A 52 -16.89 -4.00 2.48
C HIS A 52 -15.47 -3.86 1.93
N ARG A 53 -14.88 -2.66 2.00
CA ARG A 53 -13.49 -2.42 1.55
C ARG A 53 -12.48 -3.19 2.41
N VAL A 54 -12.66 -3.18 3.72
CA VAL A 54 -11.85 -3.97 4.67
C VAL A 54 -11.98 -5.46 4.38
N ALA A 55 -13.20 -5.98 4.21
CA ALA A 55 -13.43 -7.38 3.89
C ALA A 55 -12.76 -7.78 2.56
N MET A 56 -12.96 -7.00 1.50
CA MET A 56 -12.33 -7.24 0.20
C MET A 56 -10.80 -7.19 0.28
N ALA A 57 -10.22 -6.23 1.02
CA ALA A 57 -8.77 -6.17 1.22
C ALA A 57 -8.24 -7.39 1.98
N ARG A 58 -8.96 -7.90 2.99
CA ARG A 58 -8.59 -9.12 3.71
C ARG A 58 -8.63 -10.34 2.80
N LEU A 59 -9.68 -10.47 1.98
CA LEU A 59 -9.80 -11.54 0.98
C LEU A 59 -8.66 -11.47 -0.06
N ALA A 60 -8.29 -10.27 -0.50
CA ALA A 60 -7.20 -10.09 -1.45
C ALA A 60 -5.82 -10.47 -0.89
N LEU A 61 -5.65 -10.42 0.43
CA LEU A 61 -4.39 -10.68 1.13
C LEU A 61 -4.32 -12.06 1.78
N GLN A 62 -5.27 -12.96 1.53
CA GLN A 62 -5.28 -14.31 2.14
C GLN A 62 -4.01 -15.12 1.86
N THR A 63 -3.34 -14.86 0.75
CA THR A 63 -2.10 -15.53 0.34
C THR A 63 -0.84 -14.73 0.63
N SER A 64 -0.97 -13.55 1.27
CA SER A 64 0.17 -12.71 1.65
C SER A 64 0.66 -13.08 3.05
N ASP A 65 1.97 -13.21 3.20
CA ASP A 65 2.67 -13.49 4.46
C ASP A 65 3.25 -12.23 5.14
N TRP A 66 3.30 -11.09 4.44
CA TRP A 66 3.93 -9.87 4.93
C TRP A 66 3.03 -8.62 4.90
N ILE A 67 1.90 -8.64 4.17
CA ILE A 67 0.96 -7.51 4.09
C ILE A 67 -0.31 -7.84 4.89
N ARG A 68 -0.74 -6.91 5.74
CA ARG A 68 -2.00 -7.01 6.49
C ARG A 68 -2.93 -5.83 6.21
N VAL A 69 -4.21 -6.03 6.49
CA VAL A 69 -5.20 -4.94 6.56
C VAL A 69 -5.28 -4.43 7.99
N ASP A 70 -5.22 -3.11 8.16
CA ASP A 70 -5.49 -2.45 9.44
C ASP A 70 -6.75 -1.59 9.30
N PRO A 71 -7.86 -1.91 9.98
CA PRO A 71 -9.11 -1.18 9.85
C PRO A 71 -9.15 0.10 10.71
N TRP A 72 -8.10 0.43 11.47
CA TRP A 72 -8.13 1.53 12.44
C TRP A 72 -8.60 2.85 11.82
N GLU A 73 -8.09 3.25 10.65
CA GLU A 73 -8.51 4.49 9.97
C GLU A 73 -10.00 4.46 9.61
N SER A 74 -10.48 3.32 9.07
CA SER A 74 -11.89 3.16 8.71
C SER A 74 -12.84 3.15 9.90
N GLU A 75 -12.37 2.75 11.08
CA GLU A 75 -13.17 2.65 12.30
C GLU A 75 -13.26 3.98 13.07
N GLN A 76 -12.55 5.02 12.63
CA GLN A 76 -12.61 6.33 13.26
C GLN A 76 -14.01 6.97 13.10
N VAL A 77 -14.38 7.80 14.07
CA VAL A 77 -15.68 8.52 14.03
C VAL A 77 -15.72 9.55 12.89
N GLN A 78 -14.56 10.01 12.40
CA GLN A 78 -14.45 10.97 11.32
C GLN A 78 -13.28 10.66 10.41
N TRP A 79 -13.28 11.22 9.20
CA TRP A 79 -12.13 11.19 8.33
C TRP A 79 -10.91 11.81 8.99
N LEU A 80 -9.75 11.19 8.78
CA LEU A 80 -8.46 11.65 9.28
C LEU A 80 -7.52 11.96 8.13
N GLU A 81 -6.71 13.00 8.30
CA GLU A 81 -5.60 13.28 7.40
C GLU A 81 -4.55 12.15 7.45
N THR A 82 -3.96 11.81 6.31
CA THR A 82 -2.97 10.72 6.18
C THR A 82 -1.83 10.83 7.18
N VAL A 83 -1.36 12.03 7.51
CA VAL A 83 -0.30 12.23 8.51
C VAL A 83 -0.71 11.70 9.91
N LYS A 84 -2.00 11.80 10.27
CA LYS A 84 -2.50 11.28 11.57
C LYS A 84 -2.52 9.76 11.57
N VAL A 85 -2.84 9.14 10.43
CA VAL A 85 -2.79 7.68 10.24
C VAL A 85 -1.34 7.18 10.34
N LEU A 86 -0.40 7.87 9.70
CA LEU A 86 1.04 7.57 9.81
C LEU A 86 1.54 7.69 11.25
N ARG A 87 1.17 8.77 11.97
CA ARG A 87 1.51 8.92 13.40
C ARG A 87 0.94 7.79 14.26
N HIS A 88 -0.28 7.32 13.97
CA HIS A 88 -0.86 6.17 14.68
C HIS A 88 -0.03 4.91 14.45
N HIS A 89 0.18 4.49 13.20
CA HIS A 89 0.93 3.26 12.92
C HIS A 89 2.39 3.33 13.36
N HIS A 90 3.02 4.52 13.31
CA HIS A 90 4.37 4.70 13.84
C HIS A 90 4.41 4.52 15.37
N ARG A 91 3.41 5.02 16.11
CA ARG A 91 3.32 4.76 17.56
C ARG A 91 3.10 3.28 17.86
N GLU A 92 2.24 2.60 17.11
CA GLU A 92 2.01 1.16 17.27
C GLU A 92 3.27 0.35 16.95
N LEU A 93 4.02 0.75 15.91
CA LEU A 93 5.31 0.16 15.55
C LEU A 93 6.33 0.33 16.68
N LEU A 94 6.43 1.51 17.28
CA LEU A 94 7.33 1.74 18.41
C LEU A 94 6.91 0.96 19.67
N ARG A 95 5.60 0.76 19.89
CA ARG A 95 5.07 -0.03 21.01
C ARG A 95 5.32 -1.52 20.86
N SER A 96 5.39 -2.04 19.64
CA SER A 96 5.62 -3.46 19.38
C SER A 96 7.10 -3.85 19.45
N LEU A 97 8.01 -2.87 19.52
CA LEU A 97 9.42 -3.15 19.73
C LEU A 97 9.66 -3.74 21.12
N PRO A 98 10.62 -4.68 21.26
CA PRO A 98 10.99 -5.20 22.56
C PRO A 98 11.37 -4.05 23.49
N GLN A 99 10.68 -3.92 24.62
CA GLN A 99 11.13 -3.00 25.66
C GLN A 99 12.48 -3.54 26.16
N LYS A 100 13.49 -2.67 26.25
CA LYS A 100 14.73 -2.99 26.98
C LYS A 100 14.35 -3.14 28.46
N GLU A 101 13.89 -4.32 28.84
CA GLU A 101 13.83 -4.71 30.24
C GLU A 101 15.25 -4.77 30.80
N GLY A 102 15.35 -4.48 32.10
CA GLY A 102 16.58 -4.15 32.81
C GLY A 102 17.73 -5.10 32.57
N LEU A 103 18.92 -4.50 32.57
CA LEU A 103 20.23 -5.14 32.59
C LEU A 103 20.34 -6.13 33.75
N ASP A 104 19.96 -7.39 33.54
CA ASP A 104 20.48 -8.50 34.35
C ASP A 104 21.78 -8.99 33.72
N ARG A 105 22.86 -8.76 34.45
CA ARG A 105 24.24 -9.10 34.08
C ARG A 105 24.39 -10.61 33.96
N GLY A 106 24.68 -11.09 32.75
CA GLY A 106 25.42 -12.35 32.58
C GLY A 106 24.99 -13.23 31.42
N LYS A 107 25.34 -12.83 30.19
CA LYS A 107 25.92 -13.67 29.11
C LYS A 107 25.87 -12.86 27.81
N ALA A 108 27.05 -12.46 27.35
CA ALA A 108 27.23 -11.66 26.16
C ALA A 108 27.17 -12.52 24.89
N HIS A 109 26.12 -12.33 24.09
CA HIS A 109 26.23 -12.33 22.64
C HIS A 109 25.72 -10.96 22.18
N PRO A 110 26.54 -10.09 21.56
CA PRO A 110 26.05 -8.83 21.05
C PRO A 110 25.26 -9.14 19.78
N ALA A 111 23.96 -9.38 19.90
CA ALA A 111 23.07 -9.20 18.78
C ALA A 111 23.19 -7.73 18.35
N ALA A 112 23.54 -7.51 17.08
CA ALA A 112 23.68 -6.18 16.50
C ALA A 112 22.48 -5.30 16.88
N PRO A 113 22.64 -3.97 17.05
CA PRO A 113 21.50 -3.11 17.27
C PRO A 113 20.56 -3.25 16.06
N THR A 114 19.46 -3.97 16.24
CA THR A 114 18.36 -3.98 15.28
C THR A 114 17.88 -2.54 15.20
N ALA A 115 18.21 -1.87 14.09
CA ALA A 115 17.76 -0.52 13.83
C ALA A 115 16.24 -0.44 14.05
N VAL A 116 15.78 0.66 14.65
CA VAL A 116 14.34 0.90 14.82
C VAL A 116 13.70 0.92 13.43
N PRO A 117 12.65 0.11 13.17
CA PRO A 117 12.02 0.09 11.86
C PRO A 117 11.43 1.46 11.52
N GLU A 118 11.55 1.86 10.26
CA GLU A 118 10.96 3.08 9.73
C GLU A 118 9.58 2.80 9.13
N LEU A 119 8.66 3.75 9.28
CA LEU A 119 7.37 3.73 8.57
C LEU A 119 7.41 4.70 7.39
N LYS A 120 7.21 4.19 6.17
CA LYS A 120 7.09 5.01 4.94
C LYS A 120 5.67 4.91 4.36
N LEU A 121 5.19 5.98 3.75
CA LEU A 121 3.92 5.96 3.01
C LEU A 121 4.14 5.43 1.59
N LEU A 122 3.50 4.32 1.25
CA LEU A 122 3.46 3.78 -0.11
C LEU A 122 2.32 4.45 -0.90
N CYS A 123 2.61 5.01 -2.07
CA CYS A 123 1.60 5.65 -2.92
C CYS A 123 1.95 5.58 -4.41
N GLY A 124 0.94 5.77 -5.27
CA GLY A 124 1.18 6.00 -6.70
C GLY A 124 1.67 7.41 -6.98
N ALA A 125 2.29 7.62 -8.16
CA ALA A 125 2.75 8.93 -8.63
C ALA A 125 1.63 9.97 -8.76
N ASP A 126 0.37 9.55 -8.83
CA ASP A 126 -0.80 10.43 -8.79
C ASP A 126 -0.92 11.18 -7.44
N VAL A 127 -0.50 10.59 -6.32
CA VAL A 127 -0.54 11.26 -5.00
C VAL A 127 0.43 12.44 -4.95
N LEU A 128 1.64 12.30 -5.50
CA LEU A 128 2.62 13.40 -5.56
C LEU A 128 2.05 14.61 -6.31
N LYS A 129 1.33 14.38 -7.42
CA LYS A 129 0.63 15.44 -8.15
C LYS A 129 -0.42 16.12 -7.27
N THR A 130 -1.13 15.36 -6.43
CA THR A 130 -2.18 15.93 -5.56
C THR A 130 -1.65 16.87 -4.48
N PHE A 131 -0.37 16.79 -4.10
CA PHE A 131 0.24 17.74 -3.16
C PHE A 131 0.26 19.18 -3.69
N GLN A 132 0.18 19.36 -5.01
CA GLN A 132 0.07 20.67 -5.65
C GLN A 132 -1.39 21.15 -5.79
N THR A 133 -2.37 20.35 -5.38
CA THR A 133 -3.79 20.71 -5.48
C THR A 133 -4.16 21.65 -4.33
N PRO A 134 -4.63 22.87 -4.61
CA PRO A 134 -4.98 23.84 -3.57
C PRO A 134 -6.00 23.28 -2.58
N ASN A 135 -5.78 23.53 -1.29
CA ASN A 135 -6.66 23.15 -0.17
C ASN A 135 -6.86 21.64 0.07
N LEU A 136 -6.22 20.76 -0.71
CA LEU A 136 -6.33 19.32 -0.51
C LEU A 136 -5.40 18.82 0.60
N TRP A 137 -4.22 19.42 0.69
CA TRP A 137 -3.20 19.10 1.68
C TRP A 137 -2.77 20.38 2.42
N LYS A 138 -2.50 20.26 3.72
CA LYS A 138 -1.86 21.32 4.48
C LYS A 138 -0.35 21.21 4.29
N ASP A 139 0.34 22.30 4.01
CA ASP A 139 1.80 22.30 3.81
C ASP A 139 2.55 21.67 4.99
N ALA A 140 2.13 21.97 6.23
CA ALA A 140 2.69 21.36 7.43
C ALA A 140 2.52 19.83 7.47
N HIS A 141 1.41 19.30 6.92
CA HIS A 141 1.21 17.86 6.81
C HIS A 141 2.08 17.25 5.71
N ILE A 142 2.22 17.91 4.55
CA ILE A 142 3.13 17.45 3.49
C ILE A 142 4.56 17.39 4.05
N GLN A 143 5.00 18.45 4.72
CA GLN A 143 6.33 18.53 5.32
C GLN A 143 6.58 17.34 6.23
N GLU A 144 5.67 17.11 7.18
CA GLU A 144 5.84 16.06 8.16
C GLU A 144 5.87 14.67 7.51
N ILE A 145 5.04 14.44 6.50
CA ILE A 145 5.03 13.19 5.74
C ILE A 145 6.41 12.94 5.14
N VAL A 146 6.98 13.89 4.38
CA VAL A 146 8.24 13.68 3.67
C VAL A 146 9.49 13.79 4.56
N GLU A 147 9.41 14.57 5.64
CA GLU A 147 10.51 14.76 6.59
C GLU A 147 10.63 13.61 7.58
N LYS A 148 9.53 13.22 8.25
CA LYS A 148 9.58 12.26 9.36
C LYS A 148 9.35 10.82 8.96
N PHE A 149 8.51 10.57 7.95
CA PHE A 149 8.13 9.22 7.54
C PHE A 149 8.83 8.82 6.23
N GLY A 150 8.69 9.67 5.21
CA GLY A 150 9.15 9.42 3.86
C GLY A 150 8.08 8.76 2.99
N LEU A 151 8.38 8.73 1.69
CA LEU A 151 7.49 8.22 0.65
C LEU A 151 8.18 7.09 -0.11
N VAL A 152 7.42 6.07 -0.47
CA VAL A 152 7.76 5.14 -1.55
C VAL A 152 6.73 5.33 -2.64
N CYS A 153 7.15 5.93 -3.75
CA CYS A 153 6.27 6.29 -4.85
C CYS A 153 6.43 5.32 -6.02
N VAL A 154 5.34 4.68 -6.41
CA VAL A 154 5.28 3.76 -7.55
C VAL A 154 4.92 4.51 -8.81
N GLY A 155 5.73 4.32 -9.86
CA GLY A 155 5.51 4.92 -11.17
C GLY A 155 4.17 4.49 -11.80
N ARG A 156 3.53 5.39 -12.55
CA ARG A 156 2.28 5.11 -13.28
C ARG A 156 2.33 5.77 -14.66
N ALA A 157 1.67 5.17 -15.65
CA ALA A 157 1.51 5.77 -16.96
C ALA A 157 0.86 7.16 -16.86
N GLY A 158 1.38 8.13 -17.61
CA GLY A 158 0.90 9.50 -17.60
C GLY A 158 1.29 10.35 -16.39
N HIS A 159 2.12 9.82 -15.47
CA HIS A 159 2.62 10.54 -14.30
C HIS A 159 4.15 10.62 -14.29
N ASP A 160 4.66 11.83 -14.06
CA ASP A 160 6.09 12.13 -13.99
C ASP A 160 6.45 12.49 -12.54
N ALA A 161 6.79 11.48 -11.76
CA ALA A 161 7.08 11.62 -10.33
C ALA A 161 8.29 12.53 -10.07
N GLU A 162 9.34 12.44 -10.89
CA GLU A 162 10.54 13.27 -10.77
C GLU A 162 10.19 14.74 -10.98
N ARG A 163 9.41 15.05 -12.01
CA ARG A 163 8.93 16.43 -12.25
C ARG A 163 8.06 16.96 -11.12
N TYR A 164 7.21 16.13 -10.51
CA TYR A 164 6.39 16.56 -9.36
C TYR A 164 7.27 16.90 -8.14
N ILE A 165 8.31 16.11 -7.88
CA ILE A 165 9.25 16.36 -6.78
C ILE A 165 10.03 17.66 -7.00
N LEU A 166 10.56 17.86 -8.21
CA LEU A 166 11.30 19.08 -8.57
C LEU A 166 10.39 20.32 -8.59
N GLY A 167 9.10 20.14 -8.88
CA GLY A 167 8.13 21.23 -8.99
C GLY A 167 7.60 21.76 -7.64
N LEU A 168 7.92 21.12 -6.51
CA LEU A 168 7.46 21.56 -5.19
C LEU A 168 8.65 21.68 -4.21
N PRO A 169 9.02 22.89 -3.73
CA PRO A 169 10.23 23.10 -2.93
C PRO A 169 10.34 22.20 -1.70
N ILE A 170 9.21 21.88 -1.06
CA ILE A 170 9.18 21.01 0.11
C ILE A 170 9.58 19.57 -0.22
N LEU A 171 9.17 19.06 -1.39
CA LEU A 171 9.54 17.71 -1.83
C LEU A 171 11.00 17.67 -2.25
N GLN A 172 11.47 18.71 -2.94
CA GLN A 172 12.87 18.83 -3.33
C GLN A 172 13.81 18.85 -2.11
N LYS A 173 13.45 19.60 -1.06
CA LYS A 173 14.22 19.67 0.20
C LYS A 173 14.39 18.30 0.86
N TYR A 174 13.33 17.48 0.87
CA TYR A 174 13.31 16.16 1.50
C TYR A 174 13.39 15.00 0.49
N GLN A 175 13.91 15.25 -0.72
CA GLN A 175 13.96 14.26 -1.81
C GLN A 175 14.72 12.98 -1.44
N HIS A 176 15.69 13.07 -0.54
CA HIS A 176 16.46 11.92 -0.04
C HIS A 176 15.60 10.90 0.72
N ASN A 177 14.41 11.29 1.18
CA ASN A 177 13.44 10.43 1.87
C ASN A 177 12.23 10.08 0.98
N ILE A 178 12.31 10.36 -0.32
CA ILE A 178 11.30 10.02 -1.34
C ILE A 178 11.91 9.01 -2.31
N HIS A 179 11.43 7.77 -2.24
CA HIS A 179 11.97 6.65 -3.02
C HIS A 179 11.08 6.38 -4.22
N LEU A 180 11.61 6.51 -5.43
CA LEU A 180 10.88 6.16 -6.65
C LEU A 180 11.07 4.67 -6.99
N ALA A 181 10.01 3.88 -6.85
CA ALA A 181 9.99 2.49 -7.24
C ALA A 181 9.71 2.38 -8.75
N ARG A 182 10.67 1.79 -9.48
CA ARG A 182 10.53 1.51 -10.91
C ARG A 182 9.80 0.19 -11.10
N GLU A 183 8.62 0.23 -11.71
CA GLU A 183 7.92 -0.96 -12.18
C GLU A 183 8.28 -1.25 -13.64
N PRO A 184 8.84 -2.43 -13.97
CA PRO A 184 9.15 -2.78 -15.36
C PRO A 184 7.91 -3.05 -16.20
N VAL A 185 6.79 -3.40 -15.56
CA VAL A 185 5.48 -3.62 -16.19
C VAL A 185 4.48 -2.72 -15.49
N GLN A 186 3.85 -1.81 -16.24
CA GLN A 186 2.90 -0.86 -15.68
C GLN A 186 1.58 -1.56 -15.34
N ASN A 187 1.17 -1.52 -14.07
CA ASN A 187 -0.17 -1.94 -13.68
C ASN A 187 -1.17 -0.79 -13.83
N GLU A 188 -1.95 -0.81 -14.90
CA GLU A 188 -2.96 0.22 -15.20
C GLU A 188 -4.37 -0.09 -14.65
N ILE A 189 -4.53 -1.15 -13.85
CA ILE A 189 -5.83 -1.54 -13.32
C ILE A 189 -6.25 -0.52 -12.25
N SER A 190 -7.24 0.32 -12.60
CA SER A 190 -7.81 1.30 -11.67
C SER A 190 -9.13 0.85 -11.08
N ALA A 191 -9.38 1.20 -9.81
CA ALA A 191 -10.66 0.92 -9.16
C ALA A 191 -11.86 1.55 -9.91
N THR A 192 -11.65 2.68 -10.59
CA THR A 192 -12.69 3.33 -11.43
C THR A 192 -13.05 2.46 -12.63
N TYR A 193 -12.05 1.89 -13.31
CA TYR A 193 -12.28 0.95 -14.41
C TYR A 193 -13.05 -0.29 -13.92
N ILE A 194 -12.62 -0.88 -12.80
CA ILE A 194 -13.27 -2.06 -12.21
C ILE A 194 -14.75 -1.79 -11.88
N ARG A 195 -15.06 -0.67 -11.19
CA ARG A 195 -16.44 -0.31 -10.87
C ARG A 195 -17.30 -0.11 -12.12
N ARG A 196 -16.74 0.51 -13.17
CA ARG A 196 -17.42 0.69 -14.45
C ARG A 196 -17.67 -0.64 -15.17
N ALA A 197 -16.69 -1.53 -15.20
CA ALA A 197 -16.84 -2.85 -15.82
C ALA A 197 -17.95 -3.66 -15.11
N LEU A 198 -17.93 -3.68 -13.78
CA LEU A 198 -18.94 -4.34 -12.96
C LEU A 198 -20.35 -3.76 -13.19
N SER A 199 -20.51 -2.44 -13.22
CA SER A 199 -21.81 -1.81 -13.47
C SER A 199 -22.35 -2.06 -14.89
N GLN A 200 -21.48 -2.42 -15.82
CA GLN A 200 -21.84 -2.81 -17.20
C GLN A 200 -22.03 -4.33 -17.37
N GLY A 201 -21.90 -5.12 -16.29
CA GLY A 201 -21.98 -6.57 -16.37
C GLY A 201 -20.78 -7.22 -17.07
N GLN A 202 -19.67 -6.48 -17.23
CA GLN A 202 -18.44 -7.00 -17.83
C GLN A 202 -17.67 -7.86 -16.82
N SER A 203 -16.94 -8.84 -17.34
CA SER A 203 -16.06 -9.68 -16.51
C SER A 203 -14.86 -8.87 -16.02
N VAL A 204 -14.55 -9.02 -14.73
CA VAL A 204 -13.31 -8.52 -14.10
C VAL A 204 -12.39 -9.67 -13.66
N LYS A 205 -12.62 -10.88 -14.20
CA LYS A 205 -11.78 -12.06 -13.93
C LYS A 205 -10.33 -11.74 -14.31
N TYR A 206 -9.39 -12.19 -13.48
CA TYR A 206 -7.94 -11.93 -13.60
C TYR A 206 -7.49 -10.49 -13.32
N LEU A 207 -8.41 -9.55 -13.08
CA LEU A 207 -8.09 -8.20 -12.61
C LEU A 207 -8.17 -8.08 -11.09
N LEU A 208 -8.90 -8.99 -10.45
CA LEU A 208 -9.06 -9.11 -9.00
C LEU A 208 -8.92 -10.58 -8.59
N PRO A 209 -8.54 -10.88 -7.33
CA PRO A 209 -8.61 -12.22 -6.79
C PRO A 209 -10.04 -12.78 -6.83
N ASP A 210 -10.19 -14.07 -7.13
CA ASP A 210 -11.51 -14.71 -7.28
C ASP A 210 -12.38 -14.59 -6.03
N ALA A 211 -11.78 -14.66 -4.83
CA ALA A 211 -12.49 -14.46 -3.57
C ALA A 211 -13.11 -13.04 -3.44
N VAL A 212 -12.43 -12.02 -3.95
CA VAL A 212 -12.95 -10.64 -3.98
C VAL A 212 -14.10 -10.53 -4.98
N ILE A 213 -13.97 -11.16 -6.15
CA ILE A 213 -15.04 -11.19 -7.17
C ILE A 213 -16.29 -11.86 -6.61
N ALA A 214 -16.15 -12.99 -5.90
CA ALA A 214 -17.26 -13.66 -5.23
C ALA A 214 -17.93 -12.74 -4.20
N TYR A 215 -17.14 -12.12 -3.32
CA TYR A 215 -17.66 -11.20 -2.31
C TYR A 215 -18.45 -10.02 -2.91
N ILE A 216 -17.96 -9.41 -3.99
CA ILE A 216 -18.64 -8.33 -4.70
C ILE A 216 -20.00 -8.79 -5.21
N LYS A 217 -20.07 -9.99 -5.79
CA LYS A 217 -21.33 -10.58 -6.31
C LYS A 217 -22.31 -10.87 -5.18
N ASP A 218 -21.86 -11.54 -4.12
CA ASP A 218 -22.72 -11.93 -2.99
C ASP A 218 -23.33 -10.72 -2.28
N HIS A 219 -22.62 -9.59 -2.24
CA HIS A 219 -23.07 -8.35 -1.62
C HIS A 219 -23.67 -7.33 -2.59
N ASN A 220 -23.82 -7.68 -3.88
CA ASN A 220 -24.38 -6.82 -4.93
C ASN A 220 -23.70 -5.44 -5.04
N LEU A 221 -22.39 -5.38 -4.82
CA LEU A 221 -21.63 -4.13 -4.84
C LEU A 221 -21.38 -3.66 -6.28
N TYR A 222 -21.38 -2.34 -6.48
CA TYR A 222 -21.06 -1.68 -7.77
C TYR A 222 -22.01 -2.00 -8.93
N THR A 223 -23.25 -2.38 -8.63
CA THR A 223 -24.34 -2.59 -9.60
C THR A 223 -24.94 -1.25 -10.05
N LYS A 224 -25.63 -1.19 -11.21
CA LYS A 224 -26.33 0.03 -11.67
C LYS A 224 -27.26 0.62 -10.60
N ASP A 225 -27.93 -0.25 -9.85
CA ASP A 225 -28.91 0.14 -8.83
C ASP A 225 -28.29 0.56 -7.50
N SER A 226 -27.01 0.24 -7.25
CA SER A 226 -26.33 0.64 -6.00
C SER A 226 -26.14 2.15 -5.88
N SER A 227 -26.05 2.87 -7.01
CA SER A 227 -25.97 4.34 -7.04
C SER A 227 -27.24 5.05 -6.52
N TRP A 228 -28.37 4.33 -6.43
CA TRP A 228 -29.65 4.86 -5.96
C TRP A 228 -29.98 4.53 -4.50
N LYS A 229 -29.36 3.48 -3.91
CA LYS A 229 -29.72 3.01 -2.57
C LYS A 229 -28.98 3.74 -1.44
N ASP A 230 -27.79 4.27 -1.70
CA ASP A 230 -26.96 4.91 -0.67
C ASP A 230 -27.33 6.39 -0.37
N ASN A 231 -28.33 6.95 -1.05
CA ASN A 231 -28.85 8.30 -0.79
C ASN A 231 -30.07 8.34 0.17
N ASN A 232 -30.49 7.19 0.73
CA ASN A 232 -31.77 7.07 1.43
C ASN A 232 -31.68 6.40 2.81
N THR A 233 -30.58 6.53 3.55
CA THR A 233 -30.49 6.14 4.97
C THR A 233 -29.48 7.01 5.69
#